data_AF-A0A5E4I5W6-F1
#
_entry.id   AF-A0A5E4I5W6-F1
#
_cell.length_a   1.000
_cell.length_b   1.000
_cell.length_c   1.000
_cell.angle_alpha   90.00
_cell.angle_beta   90.00
_cell.angle_gamma   90.00
#
_symmetry.space_group_name_H-M   'P 1'
#
loop_
_entity.id
_entity.type
_entity.pdbx_description
1 polymer ?
#
loop_
_entity_poly.entity_id
_entity_poly.type
_entity_poly.pdbx_seq_one_letter_code
_entity_poly.pdbx_strand_id
1 'polypeptide(L)'
;MFSCPKCGTLNDNDTLFCTKCGASLKSDTSPLEQPAKSFAQDMNQMGKNLGESVTHAAQRIQTETQDMGKRIEQRVDHASKYMENWYNRNFGIFGPLLESFIFLIVLRLAIIVLEIPSVRTLDTDKIAATLLVYILPLFAVTLLSNYTKYFARKSYKFRVFSPLFYAISLILLLWIITKILYDVSVRFAISDIRTAAVSLENSLPTIFIFALLIGYVILFLNMPRDHERTP
;
A
#
# COMPACT_ATOMS: atom_id res chain seq x y z
N MET A 1 -12.39 76.91 -4.19
CA MET A 1 -12.06 75.89 -5.20
C MET A 1 -10.57 75.64 -5.14
N PHE A 2 -10.14 74.37 -5.14
CA PHE A 2 -8.74 73.97 -5.16
C PHE A 2 -8.51 72.86 -6.20
N SER A 3 -7.29 72.76 -6.70
CA SER A 3 -6.95 71.75 -7.72
C SER A 3 -6.52 70.44 -7.08
N CYS A 4 -7.08 69.32 -7.55
CA CYS A 4 -6.69 67.98 -7.10
C CYS A 4 -5.21 67.73 -7.41
N PRO A 5 -4.38 67.37 -6.42
CA PRO A 5 -2.95 67.14 -6.65
C PRO A 5 -2.65 65.94 -7.54
N LYS A 6 -3.60 65.01 -7.71
CA LYS A 6 -3.41 63.80 -8.53
C LYS A 6 -3.75 64.01 -10.01
N CYS A 7 -4.77 64.81 -10.33
CA CYS A 7 -5.26 64.93 -11.71
C CYS A 7 -5.53 66.36 -12.18
N GLY A 8 -5.30 67.36 -11.33
CA GLY A 8 -5.39 68.78 -11.69
C GLY A 8 -6.80 69.34 -11.84
N THR A 9 -7.85 68.57 -11.53
CA THR A 9 -9.24 69.06 -11.64
C THR A 9 -9.56 70.00 -10.48
N LEU A 10 -10.23 71.12 -10.76
CA LEU A 10 -10.75 72.02 -9.73
C LEU A 10 -11.94 71.38 -9.02
N ASN A 11 -11.84 71.25 -7.70
CA ASN A 11 -12.92 70.78 -6.85
C ASN A 11 -13.28 71.85 -5.81
N ASP A 12 -14.48 71.75 -5.27
CA ASP A 12 -14.90 72.61 -4.16
C ASP A 12 -14.16 72.24 -2.88
N ASN A 13 -13.96 73.23 -2.02
CA ASN A 13 -13.12 73.11 -0.82
C ASN A 13 -13.64 72.05 0.18
N ASP A 14 -14.91 71.66 0.06
CA ASP A 14 -15.55 70.69 0.95
C ASP A 14 -15.61 69.27 0.37
N THR A 15 -15.09 69.04 -0.85
CA THR A 15 -15.04 67.70 -1.43
C THR A 15 -13.99 66.82 -0.74
N LEU A 16 -14.44 65.66 -0.22
CA LEU A 16 -13.55 64.68 0.42
C LEU A 16 -12.77 63.85 -0.60
N PHE A 17 -13.31 63.69 -1.80
CA PHE A 17 -12.69 62.96 -2.90
C PHE A 17 -12.79 63.78 -4.19
N CYS A 18 -11.80 63.65 -5.07
CA CYS A 18 -11.82 64.33 -6.36
C CYS A 18 -12.96 63.82 -7.24
N THR A 19 -13.80 64.74 -7.74
CA THR A 19 -14.96 64.43 -8.57
C THR A 19 -14.61 63.82 -9.92
N LYS A 20 -13.35 63.95 -10.38
CA LYS A 20 -12.88 63.35 -11.64
C LYS A 20 -12.15 62.02 -11.46
N CYS A 21 -11.22 61.90 -10.51
CA CYS A 21 -10.35 60.71 -10.40
C CYS A 21 -10.56 59.87 -9.13
N GLY A 22 -11.44 60.30 -8.22
CA GLY A 22 -11.76 59.58 -6.99
C GLY A 22 -10.66 59.58 -5.92
N ALA A 23 -9.57 60.33 -6.09
CA ALA A 23 -8.51 60.41 -5.08
C ALA A 23 -9.02 61.09 -3.79
N SER A 24 -8.70 60.51 -2.62
CA SER A 24 -8.97 61.14 -1.31
C SER A 24 -8.22 62.46 -1.21
N LEU A 25 -8.92 63.53 -0.84
CA LEU A 25 -8.40 64.91 -0.75
C LEU A 25 -8.21 65.37 0.70
N LYS A 26 -8.70 64.63 1.70
CA LYS A 26 -8.33 64.82 3.11
C LYS A 26 -7.36 63.72 3.53
N SER A 27 -6.23 64.13 4.11
CA SER A 27 -5.13 63.26 4.50
C SER A 27 -5.59 62.21 5.51
N ASP A 28 -5.53 60.95 5.09
CA ASP A 28 -5.77 59.76 5.91
C ASP A 28 -4.72 59.65 7.02
N THR A 29 -5.13 59.85 8.27
CA THR A 29 -4.43 59.27 9.42
C THR A 29 -5.48 58.86 10.44
N SER A 30 -6.01 57.66 10.26
CA SER A 30 -6.88 57.03 11.26
C SER A 30 -6.02 56.48 12.40
N PRO A 31 -6.30 56.80 13.69
CA PRO A 31 -5.52 56.35 14.86
C PRO A 31 -5.40 54.83 15.05
N LEU A 32 -6.06 54.02 14.22
CA LEU A 32 -6.16 52.57 14.35
C LEU A 32 -5.06 51.78 13.60
N GLU A 33 -4.21 52.44 12.77
CA GLU A 33 -3.21 51.72 11.96
C GLU A 33 -1.97 51.24 12.75
N GLN A 34 -1.58 51.93 13.82
CA GLN A 34 -0.43 51.56 14.64
C GLN A 34 -0.63 50.27 15.45
N PRO A 35 -1.74 50.10 16.21
CA PRO A 35 -1.97 48.88 16.98
C PRO A 35 -2.19 47.64 16.09
N ALA A 36 -2.70 47.81 14.87
CA ALA A 36 -2.87 46.71 13.92
C ALA A 36 -1.52 46.17 13.40
N LYS A 37 -0.54 47.04 13.16
CA LYS A 37 0.79 46.64 12.66
C LYS A 37 1.63 45.94 13.73
N SER A 38 1.62 46.43 14.97
CA SER A 38 2.35 45.76 16.07
C SER A 38 1.78 44.38 16.36
N PHE A 39 0.45 44.25 16.37
CA PHE A 39 -0.22 42.96 16.56
C PHE A 39 0.14 41.96 15.44
N ALA A 40 0.17 42.41 14.17
CA ALA A 40 0.57 41.56 13.05
C ALA A 40 2.04 41.10 13.16
N GLN A 41 2.93 41.95 13.68
CA GLN A 41 4.34 41.59 13.91
C GLN A 41 4.50 40.58 15.05
N ASP A 42 3.79 40.76 16.17
CA ASP A 42 3.82 39.84 17.30
C ASP A 42 3.30 38.46 16.90
N MET A 43 2.20 38.40 16.14
CA MET A 43 1.63 37.14 15.67
C MET A 43 2.56 36.40 14.68
N ASN A 44 3.29 37.14 13.84
CA ASN A 44 4.27 36.54 12.92
C ASN A 44 5.48 35.98 13.69
N GLN A 45 5.98 36.72 14.69
CA GLN A 45 7.08 36.25 15.52
C GLN A 45 6.68 35.03 16.36
N MET A 46 5.48 35.02 16.93
CA MET A 46 4.94 33.86 17.64
C MET A 46 4.79 32.65 16.72
N GLY A 47 4.29 32.84 15.49
CA GLY A 47 4.17 31.78 14.49
C GLY A 47 5.51 31.16 14.11
N LYS A 48 6.57 31.97 13.97
CA LYS A 48 7.93 31.49 13.69
C LYS A 48 8.50 30.65 14.84
N ASN A 49 8.42 31.16 16.06
CA ASN A 49 8.92 30.44 17.24
C ASN A 49 8.17 29.12 17.46
N LEU A 50 6.84 29.13 17.24
CA LEU A 50 6.02 27.91 17.31
C LEU A 50 6.43 26.92 16.22
N GLY A 51 6.61 27.37 14.97
CA GLY A 51 7.06 26.53 13.86
C GLY A 51 8.41 25.86 14.11
N GLU A 52 9.38 26.60 14.65
CA GLU A 52 10.69 26.04 15.03
C GLU A 52 10.54 24.99 16.14
N SER A 53 9.74 25.26 17.18
CA SER A 53 9.53 24.32 18.29
C SER A 53 8.86 23.01 17.83
N VAL A 54 7.88 23.10 16.92
CA VAL A 54 7.19 21.95 16.32
C VAL A 54 8.16 21.14 15.46
N THR A 55 9.03 21.81 14.69
CA THR A 55 10.03 21.14 13.83
C THR A 55 11.01 20.33 14.68
N HIS A 56 11.49 20.89 15.79
CA HIS A 56 12.37 20.18 16.71
C HIS A 56 11.67 19.03 17.45
N ALA A 57 10.42 19.20 17.86
CA ALA A 57 9.63 18.11 18.46
C ALA A 57 9.42 16.96 17.46
N ALA A 58 9.09 17.28 16.20
CA ALA A 58 8.93 16.29 15.14
C ALA A 58 10.24 15.51 14.86
N GLN A 59 11.38 16.19 14.81
CA GLN A 59 12.69 15.54 14.63
C GLN A 59 13.03 14.58 15.77
N ARG A 60 12.77 14.95 17.03
CA ARG A 60 13.02 14.06 18.18
C ARG A 60 12.16 12.80 18.11
N ILE A 61 10.86 12.97 17.87
CA ILE A 61 9.92 11.85 17.72
C ILE A 61 10.35 10.93 16.56
N GLN A 62 10.77 11.50 15.42
CA GLN A 62 11.28 10.73 14.28
C GLN A 62 12.51 9.89 14.66
N THR A 63 13.49 10.46 15.38
CA THR A 63 14.70 9.73 15.77
C THR A 63 14.42 8.63 16.80
N GLU A 64 13.55 8.90 17.79
CA GLU A 64 13.17 7.91 18.80
C GLU A 64 12.37 6.76 18.19
N THR A 65 11.40 7.05 17.32
CA THR A 65 10.63 6.02 16.61
C THR A 65 11.50 5.17 15.68
N GLN A 66 12.52 5.76 15.05
CA GLN A 66 13.45 5.02 14.20
C GLN A 66 14.33 4.07 15.02
N ASP A 67 14.83 4.49 16.19
CA ASP A 67 15.64 3.63 17.06
C ASP A 67 14.80 2.52 17.70
N MET A 68 13.59 2.83 18.15
CA MET A 68 12.63 1.82 18.64
C MET A 68 12.28 0.82 17.53
N GLY A 69 12.03 1.29 16.31
CA GLY A 69 11.77 0.46 15.15
C GLY A 69 12.91 -0.54 14.90
N LYS A 70 14.16 -0.07 14.88
CA LYS A 70 15.35 -0.93 14.69
C LYS A 70 15.49 -1.99 15.77
N ARG A 71 15.24 -1.67 17.05
CA ARG A 71 15.31 -2.64 18.16
C ARG A 71 14.22 -3.70 18.06
N ILE A 72 13.01 -3.30 17.67
CA ILE A 72 11.89 -4.22 17.45
C ILE A 72 12.19 -5.14 16.27
N GLU A 73 12.66 -4.59 15.15
CA GLU A 73 13.07 -5.33 13.95
C GLU A 73 14.11 -6.40 14.29
N GLN A 74 15.18 -6.04 15.02
CA GLN A 74 16.19 -7.01 15.45
C GLN A 74 15.62 -8.14 16.30
N ARG A 75 14.72 -7.84 17.25
CA ARG A 75 14.09 -8.86 18.10
C ARG A 75 13.16 -9.77 17.30
N VAL A 76 12.36 -9.20 16.40
CA VAL A 76 11.48 -9.94 15.50
C VAL A 76 12.29 -10.83 14.55
N ASP A 77 13.43 -10.35 14.05
CA ASP A 77 14.33 -11.10 13.19
C ASP A 77 14.98 -12.28 13.91
N HIS A 78 15.46 -12.06 15.14
CA HIS A 78 16.02 -13.14 15.96
C HIS A 78 14.97 -14.20 16.30
N ALA A 79 13.76 -13.79 16.67
CA ALA A 79 12.64 -14.70 16.92
C ALA A 79 12.26 -15.46 15.64
N SER A 80 12.17 -14.78 14.51
CA SER A 80 11.86 -15.38 13.21
C SER A 80 12.89 -16.42 12.79
N LYS A 81 14.19 -16.08 12.89
CA LYS A 81 15.29 -17.02 12.57
C LYS A 81 15.32 -18.22 13.51
N TYR A 82 15.04 -18.01 14.80
CA TYR A 82 14.94 -19.10 15.77
C TYR A 82 13.77 -20.04 15.42
N MET A 83 12.60 -19.48 15.13
CA MET A 83 11.42 -20.24 14.71
C MET A 83 11.68 -20.99 13.41
N GLU A 84 12.29 -20.36 12.41
CA GLU A 84 12.62 -21.01 11.13
C GLU A 84 13.60 -22.17 11.32
N ASN A 85 14.65 -22.00 12.12
CA ASN A 85 15.63 -23.06 12.37
C ASN A 85 15.02 -24.23 13.17
N TRP A 86 14.25 -23.93 14.21
CA TRP A 86 13.53 -24.94 14.98
C TRP A 86 12.53 -25.69 14.11
N TYR A 87 11.78 -24.97 13.29
CA TYR A 87 10.80 -25.50 12.37
C TYR A 87 11.42 -26.43 11.32
N ASN A 88 12.48 -25.97 10.65
CA ASN A 88 13.20 -26.76 9.67
C ASN A 88 13.81 -28.03 10.29
N ARG A 89 14.30 -27.93 11.54
CA ARG A 89 14.89 -29.07 12.25
C ARG A 89 13.86 -30.13 12.64
N ASN A 90 12.68 -29.71 13.10
CA ASN A 90 11.65 -30.66 13.54
C ASN A 90 10.76 -31.17 12.41
N PHE A 91 10.40 -30.30 11.45
CA PHE A 91 9.37 -30.61 10.47
C PHE A 91 9.91 -30.85 9.05
N GLY A 92 11.16 -30.53 8.73
CA GLY A 92 11.84 -30.94 7.49
C GLY A 92 10.94 -31.06 6.24
N ILE A 93 10.67 -32.30 5.80
CA ILE A 93 9.82 -32.61 4.63
C ILE A 93 8.31 -32.40 4.86
N PHE A 94 7.86 -32.44 6.11
CA PHE A 94 6.50 -32.09 6.53
C PHE A 94 6.29 -30.58 6.66
N GLY A 95 7.35 -29.76 6.65
CA GLY A 95 7.26 -28.31 6.75
C GLY A 95 6.31 -27.68 5.71
N PRO A 96 6.50 -27.91 4.41
CA PRO A 96 5.61 -27.37 3.38
C PRO A 96 4.13 -27.77 3.56
N LEU A 97 3.90 -28.99 4.05
CA LEU A 97 2.57 -29.51 4.32
C LEU A 97 1.93 -28.77 5.50
N LEU A 98 2.65 -28.60 6.60
CA LEU A 98 2.15 -27.88 7.77
C LEU A 98 1.89 -26.40 7.45
N GLU A 99 2.77 -25.74 6.69
CA GLU A 99 2.57 -24.36 6.23
C GLU A 99 1.27 -24.21 5.44
N SER A 100 0.98 -25.17 4.55
CA SER A 100 -0.25 -25.22 3.76
C SER A 100 -1.49 -25.52 4.63
N PHE A 101 -1.36 -26.37 5.65
CA PHE A 101 -2.44 -26.63 6.60
C PHE A 101 -2.74 -25.42 7.49
N ILE A 102 -1.72 -24.71 7.96
CA ILE A 102 -1.89 -23.48 8.73
C ILE A 102 -2.65 -22.45 7.88
N PHE A 103 -2.27 -22.28 6.61
CA PHE A 103 -3.01 -21.42 5.68
C PHE A 103 -4.48 -21.83 5.57
N LEU A 104 -4.77 -23.12 5.41
CA LEU A 104 -6.14 -23.64 5.34
C LEU A 104 -6.92 -23.34 6.63
N ILE A 105 -6.31 -23.56 7.81
CA ILE A 105 -6.93 -23.28 9.11
C ILE A 105 -7.28 -21.79 9.21
N VAL A 106 -6.33 -20.90 8.89
CA VAL A 106 -6.56 -19.44 8.93
C VAL A 106 -7.66 -19.03 7.96
N LEU A 107 -7.64 -19.55 6.73
CA LEU A 107 -8.68 -19.29 5.74
C LEU A 107 -10.05 -19.79 6.21
N ARG A 108 -10.11 -20.96 6.84
CA ARG A 108 -11.35 -21.52 7.38
C ARG A 108 -11.87 -20.70 8.55
N LEU A 109 -10.99 -20.25 9.46
CA LEU A 109 -11.37 -19.34 10.54
C LEU A 109 -11.94 -18.04 9.98
N ALA A 110 -11.35 -17.49 8.92
CA ALA A 110 -11.88 -16.30 8.26
C ALA A 110 -13.29 -16.52 7.68
N ILE A 111 -13.54 -17.67 7.06
CA ILE A 111 -14.89 -18.03 6.56
C ILE A 111 -15.89 -18.18 7.71
N ILE A 112 -15.49 -18.81 8.82
CA ILE A 112 -16.35 -18.93 10.02
C ILE A 112 -16.72 -17.56 10.57
N VAL A 113 -15.79 -16.59 10.56
CA VAL A 113 -16.08 -15.22 10.99
C VAL A 113 -17.18 -14.57 10.12
N LEU A 114 -17.23 -14.87 8.82
CA LEU A 114 -18.28 -14.39 7.92
C LEU A 114 -19.66 -15.03 8.18
N GLU A 115 -19.69 -16.20 8.83
CA GLU A 115 -20.91 -16.93 9.18
C GLU A 115 -21.46 -16.56 10.57
N ILE A 116 -20.74 -15.71 11.32
CA ILE A 116 -21.19 -15.29 12.66
C ILE A 116 -22.55 -14.57 12.54
N PRO A 117 -23.55 -14.90 13.39
CA PRO A 117 -24.89 -14.31 13.31
C PRO A 117 -24.93 -12.77 13.32
N SER A 118 -23.96 -12.12 13.99
CA SER A 118 -23.87 -10.66 14.06
C SER A 118 -23.45 -10.00 12.74
N VAL A 119 -22.86 -10.74 11.81
CA VAL A 119 -22.36 -10.25 10.50
C VAL A 119 -23.17 -10.85 9.34
N ARG A 120 -24.03 -11.84 9.63
CA ARG A 120 -24.75 -12.61 8.63
C ARG A 120 -25.77 -11.77 7.87
N THR A 121 -25.55 -11.61 6.58
CA THR A 121 -26.51 -11.10 5.60
C THR A 121 -26.76 -12.16 4.53
N LEU A 122 -27.85 -12.03 3.76
CA LEU A 122 -28.15 -12.90 2.61
C LEU A 122 -26.99 -12.95 1.58
N ASP A 123 -26.17 -11.91 1.58
CA ASP A 123 -25.03 -11.73 0.69
C ASP A 123 -23.75 -12.35 1.27
N THR A 124 -23.50 -12.22 2.57
CA THR A 124 -22.32 -12.85 3.20
C THR A 124 -22.39 -14.38 3.18
N ASP A 125 -23.59 -14.98 3.32
CA ASP A 125 -23.77 -16.43 3.23
C ASP A 125 -23.40 -16.97 1.83
N LYS A 126 -23.75 -16.24 0.76
CA LYS A 126 -23.37 -16.60 -0.61
C LYS A 126 -21.86 -16.54 -0.82
N ILE A 127 -21.19 -15.55 -0.22
CA ILE A 127 -19.73 -15.38 -0.29
C ILE A 127 -19.04 -16.52 0.46
N ALA A 128 -19.46 -16.80 1.70
CA ALA A 128 -18.90 -17.88 2.50
C ALA A 128 -19.03 -19.25 1.81
N ALA A 129 -20.22 -19.56 1.27
CA ALA A 129 -20.46 -20.79 0.52
C ALA A 129 -19.59 -20.88 -0.75
N THR A 130 -19.40 -19.76 -1.45
CA THR A 130 -18.51 -19.73 -2.63
C THR A 130 -17.07 -19.98 -2.22
N LEU A 131 -16.54 -19.27 -1.22
CA LEU A 131 -15.18 -19.44 -0.72
C LEU A 131 -14.90 -20.86 -0.25
N LEU A 132 -15.89 -21.52 0.37
CA LEU A 132 -15.78 -22.88 0.89
C LEU A 132 -15.50 -23.90 -0.23
N VAL A 133 -16.09 -23.72 -1.42
CA VAL A 133 -15.84 -24.57 -2.60
C VAL A 133 -14.37 -24.49 -3.06
N TYR A 134 -13.74 -23.33 -2.92
CA TYR A 134 -12.38 -23.07 -3.40
C TYR A 134 -11.29 -23.35 -2.35
N ILE A 135 -11.63 -23.78 -1.12
CA ILE A 135 -10.65 -24.12 -0.08
C ILE A 135 -9.65 -25.18 -0.57
N LEU A 136 -10.15 -26.27 -1.16
CA LEU A 136 -9.30 -27.40 -1.55
C LEU A 136 -8.39 -27.06 -2.76
N PRO A 137 -8.89 -26.40 -3.83
CA PRO A 137 -8.02 -25.87 -4.89
C PRO A 137 -6.94 -24.92 -4.36
N LEU A 138 -7.29 -24.01 -3.45
CA LEU A 138 -6.33 -23.09 -2.83
C LEU A 138 -5.27 -23.85 -2.04
N PHE A 139 -5.69 -24.84 -1.24
CA PHE A 139 -4.77 -25.72 -0.52
C PHE A 139 -3.80 -26.44 -1.47
N ALA A 140 -4.31 -27.02 -2.56
CA ALA A 140 -3.46 -27.71 -3.55
C ALA A 140 -2.41 -26.79 -4.18
N VAL A 141 -2.78 -25.56 -4.53
CA VAL A 141 -1.86 -24.56 -5.10
C VAL A 141 -0.82 -24.11 -4.07
N THR A 142 -1.24 -23.84 -2.83
CA THR A 142 -0.28 -23.48 -1.75
C THR A 142 0.70 -24.62 -1.46
N LEU A 143 0.22 -25.86 -1.46
CA LEU A 143 1.04 -27.05 -1.28
C LEU A 143 2.06 -27.20 -2.41
N LEU A 144 1.63 -27.05 -3.66
CA LEU A 144 2.53 -27.07 -4.83
C LEU A 144 3.63 -26.00 -4.71
N SER A 145 3.27 -24.77 -4.35
CA SER A 145 4.22 -23.66 -4.18
C SER A 145 5.22 -23.92 -3.05
N ASN A 146 4.73 -24.37 -1.89
CA ASN A 146 5.57 -24.62 -0.71
C ASN A 146 6.53 -25.79 -0.93
N TYR A 147 6.09 -26.88 -1.59
CA TYR A 147 6.98 -27.98 -1.95
C TYR A 147 7.98 -27.59 -3.03
N THR A 148 7.58 -26.78 -4.01
CA THR A 148 8.50 -26.24 -5.02
C THR A 148 9.63 -25.45 -4.34
N LYS A 149 9.29 -24.59 -3.39
CA LYS A 149 10.25 -23.83 -2.57
C LYS A 149 11.17 -24.74 -1.76
N TYR A 150 10.64 -25.79 -1.15
CA TYR A 150 11.42 -26.74 -0.37
C TYR A 150 12.42 -27.52 -1.23
N PHE A 151 11.99 -28.07 -2.35
CA PHE A 151 12.87 -28.83 -3.25
C PHE A 151 13.87 -27.95 -3.98
N ALA A 152 13.51 -26.71 -4.33
CA ALA A 152 14.43 -25.74 -4.93
C ALA A 152 15.58 -25.37 -3.99
N ARG A 153 15.34 -25.36 -2.66
CA ARG A 153 16.39 -25.20 -1.64
C ARG A 153 17.26 -26.45 -1.48
N LYS A 154 16.67 -27.64 -1.62
CA LYS A 154 17.35 -28.92 -1.35
C LYS A 154 18.20 -29.43 -2.52
N SER A 155 17.83 -29.16 -3.77
CA SER A 155 18.50 -29.71 -4.96
C SER A 155 18.71 -28.67 -6.05
N TYR A 156 19.97 -28.54 -6.50
CA TYR A 156 20.34 -27.65 -7.61
C TYR A 156 19.64 -28.02 -8.92
N LYS A 157 19.51 -29.32 -9.23
CA LYS A 157 18.79 -29.80 -10.42
C LYS A 157 17.32 -29.36 -10.38
N PHE A 158 16.69 -29.40 -9.21
CA PHE A 158 15.31 -28.95 -9.05
C PHE A 158 15.18 -27.42 -9.12
N ARG A 159 16.21 -26.68 -8.69
CA ARG A 159 16.24 -25.21 -8.77
C ARG A 159 16.03 -24.69 -10.19
N VAL A 160 16.56 -25.39 -11.20
CA VAL A 160 16.39 -25.03 -12.62
C VAL A 160 14.93 -25.17 -13.09
N PHE A 161 14.18 -26.10 -12.53
CA PHE A 161 12.76 -26.29 -12.81
C PHE A 161 11.84 -25.40 -11.96
N SER A 162 12.37 -24.77 -10.90
CA SER A 162 11.56 -23.98 -9.99
C SER A 162 10.77 -22.84 -10.67
N PRO A 163 11.31 -22.09 -11.66
CA PRO A 163 10.53 -21.05 -12.34
C PRO A 163 9.27 -21.58 -13.02
N LEU A 164 9.35 -22.77 -13.62
CA LEU A 164 8.22 -23.43 -14.27
C LEU A 164 7.12 -23.76 -13.26
N PHE A 165 7.47 -24.38 -12.13
CA PHE A 165 6.50 -24.75 -11.10
C PHE A 165 5.87 -23.53 -10.42
N TYR A 166 6.63 -22.45 -10.22
CA TYR A 166 6.07 -21.19 -9.72
C TYR A 166 5.13 -20.54 -10.75
N ALA A 167 5.45 -20.56 -12.04
CA ALA A 167 4.56 -20.08 -13.09
C ALA A 167 3.25 -20.90 -13.15
N ILE A 168 3.33 -22.23 -13.05
CA ILE A 168 2.15 -23.11 -12.97
C ILE A 168 1.31 -22.76 -11.72
N SER A 169 1.94 -22.64 -10.55
CA SER A 169 1.25 -22.29 -9.30
C SER A 169 0.56 -20.93 -9.40
N LEU A 170 1.22 -19.94 -9.99
CA LEU A 170 0.67 -18.60 -10.21
C LEU A 170 -0.56 -18.64 -11.13
N ILE A 171 -0.50 -19.39 -12.23
CA ILE A 171 -1.63 -19.51 -13.15
C ILE A 171 -2.81 -20.24 -12.53
N LEU A 172 -2.56 -21.31 -11.78
CA LEU A 172 -3.63 -21.99 -11.05
C LEU A 172 -4.27 -21.07 -10.01
N LEU A 173 -3.47 -20.26 -9.31
CA LEU A 173 -4.00 -19.26 -8.37
C LEU A 173 -4.88 -18.22 -9.08
N LEU A 174 -4.39 -17.63 -10.18
CA LEU A 174 -5.16 -16.64 -10.93
C LEU A 174 -6.42 -17.24 -11.54
N TRP A 175 -6.38 -18.50 -12.01
CA TRP A 175 -7.55 -19.22 -12.49
C TRP A 175 -8.58 -19.48 -11.37
N ILE A 176 -8.14 -19.83 -10.17
CA ILE A 176 -9.05 -19.94 -9.02
C ILE A 176 -9.69 -18.58 -8.71
N ILE A 177 -8.90 -17.50 -8.74
CA ILE A 177 -9.39 -16.14 -8.52
C ILE A 177 -10.44 -15.75 -9.57
N THR A 178 -10.21 -16.05 -10.86
CA THR A 178 -11.20 -15.75 -11.91
C THR A 178 -12.51 -16.52 -11.70
N LYS A 179 -12.44 -17.79 -11.27
CA LYS A 179 -13.65 -18.58 -10.98
C LYS A 179 -14.41 -18.08 -9.75
N ILE A 180 -13.70 -17.69 -8.68
CA ILE A 180 -14.32 -17.02 -7.53
C ILE A 180 -15.01 -15.72 -7.97
N LEU A 181 -14.32 -14.86 -8.72
CA LEU A 181 -14.88 -13.60 -9.23
C LEU A 181 -16.10 -13.83 -10.12
N TYR A 182 -16.05 -14.82 -11.01
CA TYR A 182 -17.16 -15.18 -11.88
C TYR A 182 -18.38 -15.64 -11.07
N ASP A 183 -18.21 -16.57 -10.14
CA ASP A 183 -19.30 -17.10 -9.32
C ASP A 183 -19.92 -16.02 -8.43
N VAL A 184 -19.08 -15.15 -7.85
CA VAL A 184 -19.53 -13.96 -7.12
C VAL A 184 -20.34 -13.06 -8.07
N SER A 185 -19.82 -12.73 -9.25
CA SER A 185 -20.52 -11.85 -10.20
C SER A 185 -21.92 -12.36 -10.58
N VAL A 186 -22.07 -13.68 -10.76
CA VAL A 186 -23.36 -14.32 -11.07
C VAL A 186 -24.30 -14.26 -9.87
N ARG A 187 -23.79 -14.51 -8.66
CA ARG A 187 -24.60 -14.51 -7.42
C ARG A 187 -25.09 -13.12 -7.01
N PHE A 188 -24.35 -12.08 -7.39
CA PHE A 188 -24.62 -10.68 -7.09
C PHE A 188 -25.21 -9.88 -8.27
N ALA A 189 -25.32 -10.49 -9.44
CA ALA A 189 -25.76 -9.84 -10.69
C ALA A 189 -24.95 -8.58 -11.05
N ILE A 190 -23.64 -8.57 -10.76
CA ILE A 190 -22.75 -7.43 -11.04
C ILE A 190 -22.00 -7.68 -12.36
N SER A 191 -22.39 -6.96 -13.42
CA SER A 191 -21.83 -7.12 -14.78
C SER A 191 -20.34 -6.78 -14.87
N ASP A 192 -19.88 -5.81 -14.09
CA ASP A 192 -18.52 -5.27 -14.20
C ASP A 192 -17.48 -6.30 -13.75
N ILE A 193 -17.78 -7.01 -12.66
CA ILE A 193 -16.94 -8.08 -12.12
C ILE A 193 -16.85 -9.24 -13.11
N ARG A 194 -17.96 -9.57 -13.80
CA ARG A 194 -17.98 -10.63 -14.80
C ARG A 194 -17.04 -10.33 -15.97
N THR A 195 -17.10 -9.10 -16.49
CA THR A 195 -16.21 -8.66 -17.59
C THR A 195 -14.75 -8.70 -17.16
N ALA A 196 -14.44 -8.24 -15.94
CA ALA A 196 -13.10 -8.31 -15.37
C ALA A 196 -12.59 -9.76 -15.23
N ALA A 197 -13.43 -10.68 -14.74
CA ALA A 197 -13.08 -12.09 -14.59
C ALA A 197 -12.76 -12.76 -15.93
N VAL A 198 -13.58 -12.54 -16.95
CA VAL A 198 -13.37 -13.08 -18.31
C VAL A 198 -12.13 -12.46 -18.96
N SER A 199 -11.92 -11.17 -18.80
CA SER A 199 -10.72 -10.49 -19.32
C SER A 199 -9.44 -11.04 -18.69
N LEU A 200 -9.45 -11.27 -17.38
CA LEU A 200 -8.33 -11.89 -16.66
C LEU A 200 -8.11 -13.34 -17.11
N GLU A 201 -9.18 -14.14 -17.27
CA GLU A 201 -9.11 -15.51 -17.77
C GLU A 201 -8.46 -15.60 -19.17
N ASN A 202 -8.85 -14.68 -20.08
CA ASN A 202 -8.27 -14.61 -21.43
C ASN A 202 -6.80 -14.19 -21.42
N SER A 203 -6.35 -13.46 -20.39
CA SER A 203 -4.97 -13.00 -20.26
C SER A 203 -4.04 -14.05 -19.63
N LEU A 204 -4.58 -15.13 -19.05
CA LEU A 204 -3.78 -16.15 -18.36
C LEU A 204 -2.66 -16.77 -19.20
N PRO A 205 -2.86 -17.14 -20.48
CA PRO A 205 -1.77 -17.73 -21.29
C PRO A 205 -0.62 -16.74 -21.49
N THR A 206 -0.92 -15.46 -21.69
CA THR A 206 0.08 -14.41 -21.83
C THR A 206 0.83 -14.20 -20.52
N ILE A 207 0.11 -14.11 -19.39
CA ILE A 207 0.70 -13.99 -18.05
C ILE A 207 1.62 -15.18 -17.75
N PHE A 208 1.26 -16.40 -18.17
CA PHE A 208 2.08 -17.59 -17.98
C PHE A 208 3.44 -17.47 -18.64
N ILE A 209 3.46 -17.05 -19.92
CA ILE A 209 4.68 -16.87 -20.69
C ILE A 209 5.55 -15.80 -20.04
N PHE A 210 4.98 -14.65 -19.68
CA PHE A 210 5.74 -13.58 -19.01
C PHE A 210 6.30 -14.02 -17.65
N ALA A 211 5.50 -14.65 -16.81
CA ALA A 211 5.93 -15.15 -15.50
C ALA A 211 7.08 -16.17 -15.64
N LEU A 212 6.98 -17.07 -16.63
CA LEU A 212 8.01 -18.05 -16.93
C LEU A 212 9.30 -17.38 -17.40
N LEU A 213 9.22 -16.45 -18.35
CA LEU A 213 10.39 -15.69 -18.84
C LEU A 213 11.07 -14.93 -17.70
N ILE A 214 10.32 -14.17 -16.92
CA ILE A 214 10.86 -13.42 -15.77
C ILE A 214 11.51 -14.37 -14.76
N GLY A 215 10.87 -15.50 -14.46
CA GLY A 215 11.41 -16.50 -13.54
C GLY A 215 12.74 -17.08 -14.01
N TYR A 216 12.89 -17.37 -15.31
CA TYR A 216 14.15 -17.86 -15.88
C TYR A 216 15.23 -16.77 -15.96
N VAL A 217 14.86 -15.51 -16.22
CA VAL A 217 15.79 -14.38 -16.15
C VAL A 217 16.34 -14.22 -14.73
N ILE A 218 15.48 -14.23 -13.72
CA ILE A 218 15.89 -14.17 -12.30
C ILE A 218 16.79 -15.35 -11.93
N LEU A 219 16.44 -16.57 -12.38
CA LEU A 219 17.27 -17.74 -12.17
C LEU A 219 18.67 -17.51 -12.76
N PHE A 220 18.76 -17.10 -14.02
CA PHE A 220 20.04 -16.86 -14.71
C PHE A 220 20.91 -15.81 -13.99
N LEU A 221 20.31 -14.71 -13.52
CA LEU A 221 21.01 -13.67 -12.76
C LEU A 221 21.53 -14.17 -11.41
N ASN A 222 20.82 -15.10 -10.77
CA ASN A 222 21.15 -15.67 -9.46
C ASN A 222 21.90 -17.01 -9.54
N MET A 223 22.26 -17.47 -10.75
CA MET A 223 23.12 -18.63 -10.89
C MET A 223 24.54 -18.22 -10.51
N PRO A 224 25.13 -18.84 -9.46
CA PRO A 224 26.54 -18.60 -9.17
C PRO A 224 27.30 -18.98 -10.44
N ARG A 225 28.03 -18.03 -11.01
CA ARG A 225 28.90 -18.32 -12.14
C ARG A 225 29.97 -19.25 -11.61
N ASP A 226 29.97 -20.51 -12.02
CA ASP A 226 31.06 -21.45 -11.77
C ASP A 226 32.30 -21.03 -12.59
N HIS A 227 32.85 -19.85 -12.27
CA HIS A 227 34.12 -19.33 -12.77
C HIS A 227 34.96 -18.94 -11.56
N GLU A 228 35.20 -19.89 -10.66
CA GLU A 228 36.31 -19.88 -9.69
C GLU A 228 36.42 -21.22 -8.95
N ARG A 229 36.28 -22.34 -9.68
CA ARG A 229 36.96 -23.58 -9.28
C ARG A 229 38.14 -23.77 -10.21
N THR A 230 39.26 -23.20 -9.82
CA THR A 230 40.61 -23.58 -10.24
C THR A 230 41.53 -23.40 -9.04
N PRO A 231 42.66 -24.13 -8.97
CA PRO A 231 43.33 -24.88 -10.03
C PRO A 231 42.96 -26.36 -10.14
#